data_AF-A0A0W0U8P4-F1
#
_entry.id   AF-A0A0W0U8P4-F1
#
_cell.length_a   1.000
_cell.length_b   1.000
_cell.length_c   1.000
_cell.angle_alpha   90.00
_cell.angle_beta   90.00
_cell.angle_gamma   90.00
#
_symmetry.space_group_name_H-M   'P 1'
#
loop_
_entity.id
_entity.type
_entity.pdbx_description
1 polymer ?
#
loop_
_entity_poly.entity_id
_entity_poly.type
_entity_poly.pdbx_seq_one_letter_code
_entity_poly.pdbx_strand_id
1 'polypeptide(L)'
;MNKAINLVFKKTKILQYAAVILASILVISIFTNTRDIKKPNKSTASKGYIMSNKELAILNIIFKEDIEAFSKGDAALLKDELISASVKQIAQDYNNNQVAADQQYYKKLLFISGEVQSINSGLGNTPYLSLYGVNPFLLPQAHFQKGNTPKIATLKKEQKIYLVCKGQGATIGTPIFSDCQFASDYAQKRVVEIKSMITSLLKGDEPKSTLTVYSPIPLIALARMLPDTSACFTTADEKKCLNEIHVISNKKINGKDLMKQQIIEVSSELKTRGINVEKFKHS
;
A
#
# COMPACT_ATOMS: atom_id res chain seq x y z
N MET A 1 -0.43 23.43 7.66
CA MET A 1 -0.39 22.49 6.51
C MET A 1 0.98 22.35 5.84
N ASN A 2 1.80 23.39 5.68
CA ASN A 2 3.08 23.30 4.94
C ASN A 2 4.31 22.72 5.69
N LYS A 3 4.24 22.49 7.01
CA LYS A 3 5.37 21.92 7.80
C LYS A 3 5.32 20.38 7.91
N ALA A 4 4.12 19.79 7.89
CA ALA A 4 3.93 18.34 7.87
C ALA A 4 4.28 17.73 6.51
N ILE A 5 3.99 18.46 5.43
CA ILE A 5 4.33 18.10 4.05
C ILE A 5 5.85 17.95 3.87
N ASN A 6 6.65 18.89 4.38
CA ASN A 6 8.12 18.85 4.25
C ASN A 6 8.83 17.81 5.15
N LEU A 7 8.22 17.38 6.24
CA LEU A 7 8.78 16.35 7.13
C LEU A 7 8.62 14.93 6.58
N VAL A 8 7.58 14.72 5.75
CA VAL A 8 7.27 13.45 5.07
C VAL A 8 8.16 13.21 3.84
N PHE A 9 8.72 14.27 3.21
CA PHE A 9 9.55 14.17 2.00
C PHE A 9 10.99 13.65 2.20
N LYS A 10 11.46 13.45 3.44
CA LYS A 10 12.93 13.40 3.69
C LYS A 10 13.56 12.03 3.92
N LYS A 11 12.84 10.90 3.96
CA LYS A 11 13.48 9.65 4.46
C LYS A 11 13.32 8.31 3.74
N THR A 12 12.50 8.16 2.70
CA THR A 12 12.45 6.87 1.98
C THR A 12 12.16 7.05 0.49
N LYS A 13 12.87 6.29 -0.36
CA LYS A 13 12.78 6.35 -1.83
C LYS A 13 11.36 6.08 -2.36
N ILE A 14 10.53 5.39 -1.58
CA ILE A 14 9.15 4.99 -1.92
C ILE A 14 8.14 6.15 -1.81
N LEU A 15 8.39 7.11 -0.92
CA LEU A 15 7.52 8.27 -0.68
C LEU A 15 7.51 9.29 -1.82
N GLN A 16 8.51 9.26 -2.71
CA GLN A 16 8.54 10.10 -3.90
C GLN A 16 7.65 9.54 -5.03
N TYR A 17 7.38 8.24 -5.05
CA TYR A 17 6.45 7.62 -6.00
C TYR A 17 4.97 7.86 -5.62
N ALA A 18 4.67 7.90 -4.31
CA ALA A 18 3.38 8.34 -3.81
C ALA A 18 3.05 9.79 -4.22
N ALA A 19 4.04 10.68 -4.32
CA ALA A 19 3.85 12.06 -4.78
C ALA A 19 3.47 12.15 -6.28
N VAL A 20 3.86 11.18 -7.10
CA VAL A 20 3.47 11.11 -8.52
C VAL A 20 2.03 10.58 -8.65
N ILE A 21 1.65 9.61 -7.81
CA ILE A 21 0.27 9.10 -7.71
C ILE A 21 -0.66 10.20 -7.17
N LEU A 22 -0.27 10.91 -6.10
CA LEU A 22 -1.03 12.05 -5.56
C LEU A 22 -1.13 13.24 -6.54
N ALA A 23 -0.11 13.49 -7.37
CA ALA A 23 -0.15 14.54 -8.39
C ALA A 23 -1.19 14.25 -9.50
N SER A 24 -1.54 12.99 -9.75
CA SER A 24 -2.62 12.65 -10.68
C SER A 24 -4.00 13.06 -10.14
N ILE A 25 -4.22 13.04 -8.81
CA ILE A 25 -5.50 13.39 -8.16
C ILE A 25 -5.89 14.85 -8.40
N LEU A 26 -4.92 15.77 -8.39
CA LEU A 26 -5.12 17.21 -8.62
C LEU A 26 -5.41 17.54 -10.09
N VAL A 27 -4.90 16.75 -11.04
CA VAL A 27 -5.13 17.02 -12.47
C VAL A 27 -6.55 16.62 -12.86
N ILE A 28 -7.08 15.50 -12.35
CA ILE A 28 -8.42 15.06 -12.78
C ILE A 28 -9.59 15.81 -12.13
N SER A 29 -9.34 16.64 -11.11
CA SER A 29 -10.34 17.54 -10.51
C SER A 29 -10.38 18.92 -11.18
N ILE A 30 -9.37 19.30 -11.96
CA ILE A 30 -9.26 20.64 -12.59
C ILE A 30 -9.80 20.68 -14.04
N PHE A 31 -9.93 19.54 -14.73
CA PHE A 31 -10.33 19.52 -16.14
C PHE A 31 -11.80 19.08 -16.34
N THR A 32 -12.74 19.98 -16.00
CA THR A 32 -14.05 20.07 -16.68
C THR A 32 -14.05 21.10 -17.83
N ASN A 33 -12.90 21.70 -18.17
CA ASN A 33 -12.82 22.68 -19.25
C ASN A 33 -12.15 22.09 -20.49
N THR A 34 -12.97 21.76 -21.47
CA THR A 34 -12.62 21.25 -22.79
C THR A 34 -11.73 22.21 -23.56
N ARG A 35 -10.52 21.77 -23.94
CA ARG A 35 -9.82 22.24 -25.14
C ARG A 35 -9.61 21.06 -26.06
N ASP A 36 -9.98 21.26 -27.33
CA ASP A 36 -10.04 20.26 -28.40
C ASP A 36 -8.77 19.42 -28.53
N ILE A 37 -8.83 18.19 -28.02
CA ILE A 37 -7.97 17.10 -28.47
C ILE A 37 -8.66 16.53 -29.71
N LYS A 38 -7.99 16.59 -30.87
CA LYS A 38 -8.41 15.92 -32.11
C LYS A 38 -8.92 14.52 -31.77
N LYS A 39 -10.22 14.27 -32.01
CA LYS A 39 -10.84 12.94 -31.85
C LYS A 39 -9.99 11.92 -32.63
N PRO A 40 -9.39 10.90 -31.97
CA PRO A 40 -8.80 9.81 -32.71
C PRO A 40 -9.91 9.08 -33.47
N ASN A 41 -9.58 8.68 -34.70
CA ASN A 41 -10.43 7.85 -35.55
C ASN A 41 -11.02 6.69 -34.74
N LYS A 42 -12.30 6.39 -34.97
CA LYS A 42 -13.08 5.34 -34.31
C LYS A 42 -12.51 3.97 -34.73
N SER A 43 -11.36 3.63 -34.16
CA SER A 43 -10.75 2.30 -34.23
C SER A 43 -11.64 1.35 -33.43
N THR A 44 -11.94 0.21 -34.02
CA THR A 44 -12.54 -0.98 -33.39
C THR A 44 -11.59 -1.53 -32.34
N ALA A 45 -11.35 -0.77 -31.27
CA ALA A 45 -10.58 -1.23 -30.13
C ALA A 45 -11.37 -2.34 -29.44
N SER A 46 -10.74 -3.47 -29.17
CA SER A 46 -11.32 -4.53 -28.35
C SER A 46 -11.74 -3.96 -27.00
N LYS A 47 -12.92 -4.41 -26.51
CA LYS A 47 -13.43 -4.02 -25.18
C LYS A 47 -12.41 -4.43 -24.10
N GLY A 48 -12.11 -3.52 -23.19
CA GLY A 48 -11.13 -3.74 -22.12
C GLY A 48 -9.67 -3.55 -22.56
N TYR A 49 -8.77 -3.70 -21.61
CA TYR A 49 -7.33 -3.48 -21.73
C TYR A 49 -6.58 -4.65 -21.11
N ILE A 50 -5.58 -5.15 -21.84
CA ILE A 50 -4.66 -6.19 -21.36
C ILE A 50 -3.29 -5.53 -21.21
N MET A 51 -2.73 -5.59 -20.01
CA MET A 51 -1.41 -5.04 -19.76
C MET A 51 -0.34 -5.77 -20.57
N SER A 52 0.62 -5.01 -21.10
CA SER A 52 1.79 -5.57 -21.75
C SER A 52 2.76 -6.21 -20.74
N ASN A 53 3.71 -7.02 -21.22
CA ASN A 53 4.76 -7.59 -20.36
C ASN A 53 5.59 -6.51 -19.66
N LYS A 54 5.83 -5.36 -20.32
CA LYS A 54 6.51 -4.21 -19.73
C LYS A 54 5.71 -3.62 -18.57
N GLU A 55 4.40 -3.44 -18.76
CA GLU A 55 3.50 -2.92 -17.72
C GLU A 55 3.41 -3.87 -16.52
N LEU A 56 3.32 -5.18 -16.77
CA LEU A 56 3.34 -6.20 -15.72
C LEU A 56 4.68 -6.22 -14.95
N ALA A 57 5.80 -6.01 -15.63
CA ALA A 57 7.12 -5.93 -14.98
C ALA A 57 7.16 -4.74 -14.00
N ILE A 58 6.69 -3.56 -14.42
CA ILE A 58 6.60 -2.38 -13.55
C ILE A 58 5.62 -2.60 -12.38
N LEU A 59 4.48 -3.24 -12.62
CA LEU A 59 3.53 -3.59 -11.56
C LEU A 59 4.15 -4.48 -10.49
N ASN A 60 4.87 -5.51 -10.93
CA ASN A 60 5.47 -6.46 -10.01
C ASN A 60 6.58 -5.82 -9.17
N ILE A 61 7.43 -4.99 -9.77
CA ILE A 61 8.52 -4.34 -9.03
C ILE A 61 7.99 -3.29 -8.03
N ILE A 62 6.98 -2.50 -8.42
CA ILE A 62 6.37 -1.52 -7.51
C ILE A 62 5.72 -2.21 -6.32
N PHE A 63 4.97 -3.30 -6.54
CA PHE A 63 4.40 -4.05 -5.42
C PHE A 63 5.44 -4.75 -4.57
N LYS A 64 6.55 -5.21 -5.16
CA LYS A 64 7.66 -5.81 -4.39
C LYS A 64 8.26 -4.79 -3.43
N GLU A 65 8.55 -3.58 -3.91
CA GLU A 65 9.04 -2.48 -3.08
C GLU A 65 8.04 -2.09 -2.00
N ASP A 66 6.74 -2.03 -2.33
CA ASP A 66 5.71 -1.67 -1.37
C ASP A 66 5.54 -2.74 -0.27
N ILE A 67 5.62 -4.03 -0.63
CA ILE A 67 5.66 -5.14 0.34
C ILE A 67 6.87 -5.01 1.26
N GLU A 68 8.05 -4.70 0.71
CA GLU A 68 9.28 -4.56 1.50
C GLU A 68 9.18 -3.40 2.49
N ALA A 69 8.75 -2.22 2.04
CA ALA A 69 8.52 -1.07 2.90
C ALA A 69 7.46 -1.36 3.97
N PHE A 70 6.32 -1.93 3.58
CA PHE A 70 5.25 -2.31 4.50
C PHE A 70 5.75 -3.25 5.58
N SER A 71 6.52 -4.27 5.20
CA SER A 71 7.09 -5.27 6.10
C SER A 71 8.09 -4.70 7.10
N LYS A 72 8.77 -3.60 6.73
CA LYS A 72 9.76 -2.91 7.57
C LYS A 72 9.18 -1.75 8.38
N GLY A 73 7.90 -1.46 8.22
CA GLY A 73 7.25 -0.34 8.89
C GLY A 73 7.46 1.01 8.22
N ASP A 74 8.03 1.05 7.03
CA ASP A 74 8.21 2.28 6.25
C ASP A 74 6.90 2.74 5.61
N ALA A 75 6.89 3.92 5.00
CA ALA A 75 5.73 4.39 4.25
C ALA A 75 5.48 3.48 3.04
N ALA A 76 4.26 2.98 2.92
CA ALA A 76 3.82 2.05 1.90
C ALA A 76 2.35 2.32 1.56
N LEU A 77 1.96 2.13 0.31
CA LEU A 77 0.59 2.29 -0.18
C LEU A 77 -0.36 1.32 0.51
N LEU A 78 0.12 0.12 0.83
CA LEU A 78 -0.65 -0.93 1.53
C LEU A 78 -1.13 -0.53 2.94
N LYS A 79 -0.68 0.62 3.49
CA LYS A 79 -1.10 1.14 4.80
C LYS A 79 -2.32 2.05 4.78
N ASP A 80 -2.76 2.54 3.63
CA ASP A 80 -3.71 3.67 3.56
C ASP A 80 -5.08 3.37 4.20
N GLU A 81 -5.47 2.09 4.27
CA GLU A 81 -6.72 1.64 4.89
C GLU A 81 -6.53 1.15 6.35
N LEU A 82 -5.31 1.22 6.90
CA LEU A 82 -4.97 0.64 8.20
C LEU A 82 -4.65 1.72 9.23
N ILE A 83 -5.19 1.55 10.44
CA ILE A 83 -4.82 2.41 11.57
C ILE A 83 -3.41 2.02 12.02
N SER A 84 -2.46 2.93 11.84
CA SER A 84 -1.05 2.68 12.18
C SER A 84 -0.71 3.21 13.57
N ALA A 85 -0.19 2.35 14.45
CA ALA A 85 0.27 2.77 15.78
C ALA A 85 1.37 1.84 16.32
N SER A 86 2.11 2.28 17.33
CA SER A 86 2.97 1.36 18.11
C SER A 86 2.15 0.70 19.22
N VAL A 87 2.51 -0.51 19.59
CA VAL A 87 1.87 -1.22 20.71
C VAL A 87 2.02 -0.44 22.02
N LYS A 88 3.16 0.23 22.23
CA LYS A 88 3.36 1.11 23.38
C LYS A 88 2.40 2.30 23.38
N GLN A 89 2.15 2.92 22.23
CA GLN A 89 1.16 3.98 22.10
C GLN A 89 -0.25 3.46 22.44
N ILE A 90 -0.65 2.34 21.84
CA ILE A 90 -1.97 1.75 22.11
C ILE A 90 -2.13 1.43 23.60
N ALA A 91 -1.10 0.83 24.23
CA ALA A 91 -1.11 0.55 25.66
C ALA A 91 -1.23 1.83 26.52
N GLN A 92 -0.54 2.91 26.14
CA GLN A 92 -0.69 4.21 26.81
C GLN A 92 -2.12 4.76 26.65
N ASP A 93 -2.72 4.65 25.47
CA ASP A 93 -4.07 5.14 25.20
C ASP A 93 -5.09 4.41 26.06
N TYR A 94 -5.00 3.08 26.17
CA TYR A 94 -5.87 2.30 27.07
C TYR A 94 -5.65 2.64 28.55
N ASN A 95 -4.40 2.85 28.98
CA ASN A 95 -4.09 3.26 30.35
C ASN A 95 -4.65 4.65 30.68
N ASN A 96 -4.66 5.56 29.70
CA ASN A 96 -5.16 6.92 29.89
C ASN A 96 -6.69 6.98 29.88
N ASN A 97 -7.31 6.32 28.90
CA ASN A 97 -8.75 6.32 28.71
C ASN A 97 -9.18 5.13 27.83
N GLN A 98 -9.63 4.06 28.49
CA GLN A 98 -10.09 2.85 27.80
C GLN A 98 -11.24 3.11 26.81
N VAL A 99 -12.22 3.96 27.14
CA VAL A 99 -13.38 4.21 26.27
C VAL A 99 -12.97 4.91 24.98
N ALA A 100 -12.07 5.90 25.08
CA ALA A 100 -11.52 6.59 23.91
C ALA A 100 -10.64 5.65 23.07
N ALA A 101 -9.83 4.81 23.72
CA ALA A 101 -9.01 3.82 23.04
C ALA A 101 -9.86 2.77 22.30
N ASP A 102 -10.97 2.31 22.91
CA ASP A 102 -11.91 1.41 22.26
C ASP A 102 -12.55 2.07 21.02
N GLN A 103 -12.97 3.33 21.12
CA GLN A 103 -13.47 4.08 19.96
C GLN A 103 -12.42 4.16 18.84
N GLN A 104 -11.13 4.23 19.18
CA GLN A 104 -10.06 4.31 18.21
C GLN A 104 -9.66 2.95 17.62
N TYR A 105 -9.65 1.87 18.41
CA TYR A 105 -8.98 0.61 18.05
C TYR A 105 -9.88 -0.63 18.06
N TYR A 106 -10.95 -0.64 18.85
CA TYR A 106 -11.78 -1.84 19.03
C TYR A 106 -12.46 -2.27 17.73
N LYS A 107 -12.35 -3.56 17.41
CA LYS A 107 -12.83 -4.21 16.18
C LYS A 107 -12.25 -3.67 14.87
N LYS A 108 -11.29 -2.74 14.92
CA LYS A 108 -10.65 -2.18 13.72
C LYS A 108 -9.39 -2.94 13.35
N LEU A 109 -9.01 -2.84 12.07
CA LEU A 109 -7.78 -3.42 11.55
C LEU A 109 -6.62 -2.43 11.72
N LEU A 110 -5.57 -2.89 12.37
CA LEU A 110 -4.46 -2.07 12.83
C LEU A 110 -3.15 -2.57 12.20
N PHE A 111 -2.34 -1.65 11.67
CA PHE A 111 -0.93 -1.89 11.41
C PHE A 111 -0.13 -1.52 12.66
N ILE A 112 0.32 -2.52 13.41
CA ILE A 112 1.02 -2.31 14.67
C ILE A 112 2.51 -2.59 14.57
N SER A 113 3.31 -1.73 15.21
CA SER A 113 4.73 -1.99 15.48
C SER A 113 4.93 -2.34 16.94
N GLY A 114 5.67 -3.40 17.22
CA GLY A 114 5.90 -3.88 18.57
C GLY A 114 7.27 -4.53 18.72
N GLU A 115 7.63 -4.82 19.96
CA GLU A 115 8.84 -5.53 20.33
C GLU A 115 8.45 -6.74 21.15
N VAL A 116 8.99 -7.91 20.81
CA VAL A 116 8.62 -9.19 21.43
C VAL A 116 9.19 -9.25 22.84
N GLN A 117 8.34 -9.36 23.86
CA GLN A 117 8.78 -9.62 25.23
C GLN A 117 8.86 -11.13 25.50
N SER A 118 7.85 -11.88 25.06
CA SER A 118 7.85 -13.34 25.15
C SER A 118 6.99 -13.97 24.04
N ILE A 119 7.30 -15.22 23.76
CA ILE A 119 6.62 -16.07 22.79
C ILE A 119 6.03 -17.22 23.61
N ASN A 120 4.71 -17.33 23.61
CA ASN A 120 3.99 -18.20 24.53
C ASN A 120 3.05 -19.15 23.76
N SER A 121 2.74 -20.29 24.38
CA SER A 121 1.71 -21.22 23.92
C SER A 121 0.46 -21.02 24.77
N GLY A 122 -0.63 -20.58 24.17
CA GLY A 122 -1.93 -20.41 24.83
C GLY A 122 -2.73 -21.70 24.91
N LEU A 123 -3.99 -21.58 25.35
CA LEU A 123 -4.93 -22.70 25.40
C LEU A 123 -5.09 -23.36 24.03
N GLY A 124 -5.07 -24.69 23.98
CA GLY A 124 -5.16 -25.43 22.73
C GLY A 124 -3.94 -25.28 21.80
N ASN A 125 -2.76 -24.98 22.36
CA ASN A 125 -1.50 -24.80 21.63
C ASN A 125 -1.54 -23.69 20.56
N THR A 126 -2.37 -22.67 20.75
CA THR A 126 -2.36 -21.48 19.88
C THR A 126 -1.26 -20.52 20.31
N PRO A 127 -0.24 -20.26 19.49
CA PRO A 127 0.83 -19.36 19.86
C PRO A 127 0.35 -17.92 19.92
N TYR A 128 0.86 -17.16 20.89
CA TYR A 128 0.67 -15.72 20.98
C TYR A 128 1.95 -15.04 21.45
N LEU A 129 2.04 -13.74 21.17
CA LEU A 129 3.18 -12.91 21.58
C LEU A 129 2.74 -11.98 22.69
N SER A 130 3.51 -11.91 23.77
CA SER A 130 3.46 -10.77 24.68
C SER A 130 4.43 -9.72 24.18
N LEU A 131 3.98 -8.49 24.07
CA LEU A 131 4.74 -7.38 23.50
C LEU A 131 5.06 -6.36 24.59
N TYR A 132 6.17 -5.63 24.43
CA TYR A 132 6.48 -4.53 25.35
C TYR A 132 5.40 -3.44 25.27
N GLY A 133 4.77 -3.18 26.42
CA GLY A 133 3.81 -2.09 26.62
C GLY A 133 4.39 -0.97 27.49
N VAL A 134 3.52 -0.27 28.20
CA VAL A 134 3.91 0.76 29.19
C VAL A 134 4.11 0.17 30.59
N ASN A 135 3.47 -0.97 30.88
CA ASN A 135 3.56 -1.68 32.15
C ASN A 135 4.25 -3.05 31.94
N PRO A 136 5.29 -3.40 32.72
CA PRO A 136 6.02 -4.65 32.55
C PRO A 136 5.27 -5.91 33.00
N PHE A 137 4.18 -5.76 33.78
CA PHE A 137 3.35 -6.86 34.27
C PHE A 137 2.07 -7.06 33.44
N LEU A 138 1.58 -6.00 32.79
CA LEU A 138 0.36 -5.99 31.96
C LEU A 138 0.74 -5.83 30.49
N LEU A 139 1.24 -6.92 29.91
CA LEU A 139 1.84 -6.94 28.58
C LEU A 139 0.78 -7.12 27.50
N PRO A 140 0.66 -6.19 26.52
CA PRO A 140 -0.20 -6.36 25.37
C PRO A 140 0.02 -7.70 24.66
N GLN A 141 -1.06 -8.34 24.23
CA GLN A 141 -1.00 -9.69 23.65
C GLN A 141 -1.47 -9.71 22.20
N ALA A 142 -0.67 -10.32 21.34
CA ALA A 142 -0.99 -10.53 19.92
C ALA A 142 -1.25 -12.01 19.63
N HIS A 143 -2.50 -12.33 19.32
CA HIS A 143 -2.96 -13.69 19.04
C HIS A 143 -3.07 -13.92 17.53
N PHE A 144 -2.52 -15.03 17.06
CA PHE A 144 -2.44 -15.39 15.64
C PHE A 144 -3.46 -16.46 15.29
N GLN A 145 -3.92 -16.46 14.03
CA GLN A 145 -4.69 -17.58 13.50
C GLN A 145 -3.80 -18.83 13.31
N LYS A 146 -4.44 -20.00 13.26
CA LYS A 146 -3.77 -21.29 13.00
C LYS A 146 -2.97 -21.22 11.70
N GLY A 147 -1.74 -21.75 11.71
CA GLY A 147 -0.84 -21.78 10.55
C GLY A 147 0.37 -20.83 10.63
N ASN A 148 0.36 -19.84 11.53
CA ASN A 148 1.52 -18.95 11.73
C ASN A 148 2.62 -19.52 12.65
N THR A 149 2.38 -20.69 13.25
CA THR A 149 3.28 -21.33 14.23
C THR A 149 4.73 -21.44 13.76
N PRO A 150 5.04 -21.88 12.51
CA PRO A 150 6.44 -21.98 12.06
C PRO A 150 7.17 -20.63 12.10
N LYS A 151 6.51 -19.55 11.68
CA LYS A 151 7.11 -18.22 11.65
C LYS A 151 7.25 -17.62 13.04
N ILE A 152 6.25 -17.82 13.91
CA ILE A 152 6.31 -17.43 15.32
C ILE A 152 7.45 -18.14 16.04
N ALA A 153 7.69 -19.43 15.75
CA ALA A 153 8.77 -20.20 16.34
C ALA A 153 10.18 -19.69 15.96
N THR A 154 10.32 -18.90 14.90
CA THR A 154 11.60 -18.27 14.52
C THR A 154 11.88 -16.95 15.24
N LEU A 155 10.89 -16.39 15.93
CA LEU A 155 11.03 -15.12 16.62
C LEU A 155 11.94 -15.23 17.84
N LYS A 156 12.55 -14.10 18.20
CA LYS A 156 13.33 -13.95 19.42
C LYS A 156 12.72 -12.87 20.31
N LYS A 157 13.03 -12.93 21.61
CA LYS A 157 12.79 -11.79 22.51
C LYS A 157 13.54 -10.55 21.99
N GLU A 158 13.02 -9.37 22.31
CA GLU A 158 13.54 -8.05 21.91
C GLU A 158 13.49 -7.80 20.39
N GLN A 159 12.95 -8.74 19.61
CA GLN A 159 12.81 -8.58 18.19
C GLN A 159 11.70 -7.56 17.89
N LYS A 160 12.05 -6.52 17.12
CA LYS A 160 11.07 -5.62 16.53
C LYS A 160 10.27 -6.35 15.45
N ILE A 161 8.95 -6.21 15.51
CA ILE A 161 8.02 -6.83 14.57
C ILE A 161 6.97 -5.83 14.08
N TYR A 162 6.39 -6.13 12.92
CA TYR A 162 5.27 -5.42 12.35
C TYR A 162 4.16 -6.41 12.04
N LEU A 163 2.96 -6.13 12.54
CA LEU A 163 1.80 -7.00 12.41
C LEU A 163 0.63 -6.20 11.86
N VAL A 164 -0.26 -6.91 11.16
CA VAL A 164 -1.62 -6.44 10.94
C VAL A 164 -2.54 -7.27 11.82
N CYS A 165 -3.28 -6.62 12.70
CA CYS A 165 -4.14 -7.28 13.69
C CYS A 165 -5.49 -6.59 13.81
N LYS A 166 -6.48 -7.30 14.32
CA LYS A 166 -7.75 -6.72 14.76
C LYS A 166 -7.66 -6.36 16.25
N GLY A 167 -8.04 -5.13 16.61
CA GLY A 167 -8.13 -4.72 18.02
C GLY A 167 -9.30 -5.40 18.73
N GLN A 168 -9.07 -5.92 19.95
CA GLN A 168 -10.09 -6.60 20.76
C GLN A 168 -10.39 -5.91 22.10
N GLY A 169 -9.96 -4.66 22.24
CA GLY A 169 -10.16 -3.91 23.48
C GLY A 169 -9.04 -4.18 24.47
N ALA A 170 -9.32 -3.96 25.75
CA ALA A 170 -8.42 -4.29 26.84
C ALA A 170 -9.06 -5.28 27.83
N THR A 171 -8.26 -6.23 28.31
CA THR A 171 -8.59 -7.14 29.41
C THR A 171 -7.72 -6.77 30.61
N ILE A 172 -8.33 -6.35 31.73
CA ILE A 172 -7.61 -5.87 32.91
C ILE A 172 -6.58 -4.78 32.51
N GLY A 173 -7.02 -3.80 31.71
CA GLY A 173 -6.16 -2.72 31.20
C GLY A 173 -5.10 -3.13 30.17
N THR A 174 -5.01 -4.42 29.82
CA THR A 174 -4.05 -4.95 28.84
C THR A 174 -4.66 -5.01 27.45
N PRO A 175 -4.15 -4.28 26.45
CA PRO A 175 -4.63 -4.37 25.07
C PRO A 175 -4.49 -5.78 24.51
N ILE A 176 -5.56 -6.27 23.88
CA ILE A 176 -5.60 -7.57 23.22
C ILE A 176 -5.77 -7.38 21.72
N PHE A 177 -4.99 -8.12 20.94
CA PHE A 177 -5.07 -8.15 19.49
C PHE A 177 -5.36 -9.57 19.01
N SER A 178 -6.31 -9.71 18.08
CA SER A 178 -6.63 -10.98 17.43
C SER A 178 -6.35 -10.94 15.94
N ASP A 179 -6.49 -12.10 15.29
CA ASP A 179 -6.35 -12.23 13.83
C ASP A 179 -5.03 -11.67 13.30
N CYS A 180 -3.99 -11.73 14.13
CA CYS A 180 -2.70 -11.16 13.79
C CYS A 180 -2.05 -11.94 12.66
N GLN A 181 -1.48 -11.19 11.72
CA GLN A 181 -0.65 -11.66 10.63
C GLN A 181 0.62 -10.82 10.61
N PHE A 182 1.75 -11.42 10.23
CA PHE A 182 2.94 -10.61 9.97
C PHE A 182 2.66 -9.67 8.80
N ALA A 183 3.18 -8.45 8.90
CA ALA A 183 3.00 -7.42 7.88
C ALA A 183 3.34 -7.94 6.47
N SER A 184 4.42 -8.72 6.32
CA SER A 184 4.81 -9.31 5.04
C SER A 184 3.75 -10.24 4.45
N ASP A 185 3.10 -11.06 5.27
CA ASP A 185 2.17 -12.08 4.81
C ASP A 185 0.82 -11.45 4.46
N TYR A 186 0.42 -10.45 5.25
CA TYR A 186 -0.72 -9.59 4.92
C TYR A 186 -0.50 -8.85 3.60
N ALA A 187 0.67 -8.23 3.42
CA ALA A 187 1.02 -7.49 2.22
C ALA A 187 1.00 -8.36 0.96
N GLN A 188 1.59 -9.57 1.02
CA GLN A 188 1.59 -10.51 -0.10
C GLN A 188 0.16 -10.91 -0.53
N LYS A 189 -0.70 -11.26 0.43
CA LYS A 189 -2.12 -11.60 0.16
C LYS A 189 -2.85 -10.40 -0.45
N ARG A 190 -2.67 -9.21 0.15
CA ARG A 190 -3.33 -7.98 -0.31
C ARG A 190 -2.89 -7.60 -1.73
N VAL A 191 -1.62 -7.78 -2.09
CA VAL A 191 -1.15 -7.55 -3.47
C VAL A 191 -1.79 -8.50 -4.48
N VAL A 192 -2.03 -9.76 -4.13
CA VAL A 192 -2.74 -10.70 -5.01
C VAL A 192 -4.18 -10.21 -5.27
N GLU A 193 -4.88 -9.78 -4.22
CA GLU A 193 -6.21 -9.18 -4.34
C GLU A 193 -6.19 -7.93 -5.21
N ILE A 194 -5.26 -7.01 -4.97
CA ILE A 194 -5.13 -5.77 -5.75
C ILE A 194 -4.84 -6.07 -7.22
N LYS A 195 -3.94 -7.01 -7.54
CA LYS A 195 -3.67 -7.41 -8.93
C LYS A 195 -4.93 -7.96 -9.63
N SER A 196 -5.72 -8.75 -8.91
CA SER A 196 -7.00 -9.26 -9.42
C SER A 196 -7.98 -8.12 -9.68
N MET A 197 -8.10 -7.18 -8.75
CA MET A 197 -8.96 -6.00 -8.91
C MET A 197 -8.51 -5.09 -10.06
N ILE A 198 -7.21 -4.82 -10.21
CA ILE A 198 -6.65 -4.09 -11.35
C ILE A 198 -7.03 -4.77 -12.67
N THR A 199 -6.91 -6.10 -12.72
CA THR A 199 -7.25 -6.87 -13.93
C THR A 199 -8.74 -6.77 -14.26
N SER A 200 -9.62 -6.85 -13.26
CA SER A 200 -11.07 -6.72 -13.41
C SER A 200 -11.45 -5.31 -13.89
N LEU A 201 -10.86 -4.28 -13.29
CA LEU A 201 -11.05 -2.89 -13.72
C LEU A 201 -10.63 -2.64 -15.16
N LEU A 202 -9.47 -3.18 -15.56
CA LEU A 202 -8.98 -3.05 -16.92
C LEU A 202 -9.83 -3.83 -17.94
N LYS A 203 -10.62 -4.83 -17.51
CA LYS A 203 -11.63 -5.49 -18.37
C LYS A 203 -12.92 -4.68 -18.51
N GLY A 204 -13.08 -3.62 -17.74
CA GLY A 204 -14.27 -2.77 -17.71
C GLY A 204 -15.34 -3.24 -16.70
N ASP A 205 -14.96 -4.10 -15.74
CA ASP A 205 -15.85 -4.45 -14.64
C ASP A 205 -15.98 -3.28 -13.65
N GLU A 206 -17.15 -3.15 -13.02
CA GLU A 206 -17.35 -2.14 -11.98
C GLU A 206 -16.54 -2.50 -10.72
N PRO A 207 -15.83 -1.54 -10.11
CA PRO A 207 -15.07 -1.80 -8.89
C PRO A 207 -16.00 -2.20 -7.74
N LYS A 208 -15.74 -3.37 -7.14
CA LYS A 208 -16.48 -3.87 -5.97
C LYS A 208 -16.13 -3.13 -4.66
N SER A 209 -15.06 -2.34 -4.65
CA SER A 209 -14.60 -1.53 -3.51
C SER A 209 -13.92 -0.25 -3.99
N THR A 210 -13.76 0.72 -3.10
CA THR A 210 -13.01 1.97 -3.31
C THR A 210 -11.52 1.66 -3.55
N LEU A 211 -11.16 1.35 -4.80
CA LEU A 211 -9.78 1.05 -5.21
C LEU A 211 -8.92 2.31 -5.38
N THR A 212 -9.17 3.29 -4.54
CA THR A 212 -8.74 4.67 -4.74
C THR A 212 -7.23 4.81 -4.77
N VAL A 213 -6.50 3.91 -4.11
CA VAL A 213 -5.03 3.94 -3.97
C VAL A 213 -4.27 3.34 -5.16
N TYR A 214 -4.89 2.45 -5.97
CA TYR A 214 -4.16 1.61 -6.95
C TYR A 214 -4.67 1.75 -8.38
N SER A 215 -4.92 2.99 -8.82
CA SER A 215 -5.19 3.24 -10.24
C SER A 215 -4.07 2.68 -11.12
N PRO A 216 -4.37 1.86 -12.15
CA PRO A 216 -3.35 1.32 -13.05
C PRO A 216 -2.78 2.37 -14.02
N ILE A 217 -3.40 3.55 -14.13
CA ILE A 217 -3.04 4.57 -15.12
C ILE A 217 -1.60 5.09 -14.94
N PRO A 218 -1.17 5.55 -13.75
CA PRO A 218 0.20 6.07 -13.59
C PRO A 218 1.25 4.98 -13.86
N LEU A 219 0.93 3.74 -13.57
CA LEU A 219 1.82 2.61 -13.79
C LEU A 219 1.98 2.28 -15.27
N ILE A 220 0.87 2.23 -16.02
CA ILE A 220 0.88 2.05 -17.46
C ILE A 220 1.65 3.21 -18.10
N ALA A 221 1.41 4.43 -17.65
CA ALA A 221 2.13 5.61 -18.12
C ALA A 221 3.63 5.50 -17.88
N LEU A 222 4.05 5.14 -16.66
CA LEU A 222 5.45 4.95 -16.33
C LEU A 222 6.13 3.89 -17.21
N ALA A 223 5.46 2.76 -17.45
CA ALA A 223 6.00 1.70 -18.30
C ALA A 223 6.23 2.17 -19.74
N ARG A 224 5.37 3.05 -20.27
CA ARG A 224 5.50 3.63 -21.63
C ARG A 224 6.59 4.69 -21.75
N MET A 225 6.95 5.33 -20.63
CA MET A 225 8.02 6.34 -20.60
C MET A 225 9.43 5.72 -20.54
N LEU A 226 9.54 4.46 -20.13
CA LEU A 226 10.83 3.76 -20.07
C LEU A 226 11.23 3.27 -21.47
N PRO A 227 12.50 3.44 -21.87
CA PRO A 227 12.98 2.93 -23.14
C PRO A 227 13.01 1.39 -23.15
N ASP A 228 12.96 0.79 -24.32
CA ASP A 228 13.02 -0.67 -24.50
C ASP A 228 14.31 -1.29 -23.95
N THR A 229 15.37 -0.49 -23.86
CA THR A 229 16.67 -0.85 -23.27
C THR A 229 16.72 -0.72 -21.75
N SER A 230 15.61 -0.33 -21.11
CA SER A 230 15.53 -0.16 -19.66
C SER A 230 15.87 -1.44 -18.91
N ALA A 231 16.59 -1.30 -17.79
CA ALA A 231 16.85 -2.41 -16.88
C ALA A 231 15.57 -3.05 -16.33
N CYS A 232 14.45 -2.31 -16.31
CA CYS A 232 13.15 -2.84 -15.90
C CYS A 232 12.61 -3.96 -16.79
N PHE A 233 13.10 -4.06 -18.02
CA PHE A 233 12.61 -5.04 -19.01
C PHE A 233 13.71 -5.99 -19.50
N THR A 234 14.97 -5.58 -19.38
CA THR A 234 16.11 -6.27 -20.02
C THR A 234 17.02 -6.99 -19.03
N THR A 235 16.92 -6.72 -17.73
CA THR A 235 17.76 -7.35 -16.72
C THR A 235 16.96 -7.77 -15.48
N ALA A 236 17.55 -8.61 -14.63
CA ALA A 236 17.00 -8.93 -13.31
C ALA A 236 17.44 -7.93 -12.22
N ASP A 237 18.11 -6.83 -12.58
CA ASP A 237 18.62 -5.85 -11.62
C ASP A 237 17.52 -4.85 -11.23
N GLU A 238 16.79 -5.22 -10.18
CA GLU A 238 15.71 -4.42 -9.63
C GLU A 238 16.17 -3.05 -9.14
N LYS A 239 17.38 -2.94 -8.56
CA LYS A 239 17.91 -1.66 -8.07
C LYS A 239 18.15 -0.69 -9.22
N LYS A 240 18.67 -1.20 -10.34
CA LYS A 240 18.87 -0.41 -11.55
C LYS A 240 17.54 0.03 -12.15
N CYS A 241 16.56 -0.88 -12.24
CA CYS A 241 15.21 -0.53 -12.68
C CYS A 241 14.58 0.59 -11.83
N LEU A 242 14.64 0.46 -10.50
CA LEU A 242 14.09 1.48 -9.59
C LEU A 242 14.79 2.82 -9.71
N ASN A 243 16.10 2.83 -9.96
CA ASN A 243 16.82 4.08 -10.22
C ASN A 243 16.38 4.72 -11.55
N GLU A 244 16.12 3.95 -12.60
CA GLU A 244 15.60 4.49 -13.87
C GLU A 244 14.19 5.10 -13.69
N ILE A 245 13.31 4.40 -12.99
CA ILE A 245 11.97 4.91 -12.60
C ILE A 245 12.09 6.20 -11.79
N HIS A 246 13.03 6.26 -10.84
CA HIS A 246 13.30 7.45 -10.03
C HIS A 246 13.71 8.64 -10.88
N VAL A 247 14.64 8.45 -11.81
CA VAL A 247 15.16 9.50 -12.69
C VAL A 247 14.04 10.10 -13.54
N ILE A 248 13.16 9.26 -14.11
CA ILE A 248 12.01 9.72 -14.90
C ILE A 248 11.04 10.52 -14.03
N SER A 249 10.74 10.02 -12.84
CA SER A 249 9.80 10.66 -11.91
C SER A 249 10.29 12.01 -11.36
N ASN A 250 11.61 12.21 -11.27
CA ASN A 250 12.23 13.37 -10.63
C ASN A 250 12.88 14.40 -11.59
N LYS A 251 12.83 14.20 -12.92
CA LYS A 251 13.37 15.19 -13.88
C LYS A 251 12.66 16.55 -13.71
N LYS A 252 13.39 17.52 -13.15
CA LYS A 252 12.91 18.84 -12.68
C LYS A 252 12.41 19.81 -13.75
N ILE A 253 12.54 19.52 -15.05
CA ILE A 253 12.11 20.47 -16.10
C ILE A 253 11.10 19.85 -17.10
N ASN A 254 11.20 18.56 -17.45
CA ASN A 254 10.23 17.92 -18.38
C ASN A 254 9.57 16.62 -17.86
N GLY A 255 10.11 15.98 -16.81
CA GLY A 255 9.65 14.63 -16.40
C GLY A 255 8.23 14.60 -15.85
N LYS A 256 7.88 15.59 -15.03
CA LYS A 256 6.52 15.70 -14.46
C LYS A 256 5.47 16.01 -15.52
N ASP A 257 5.79 16.84 -16.50
CA ASP A 257 4.84 17.21 -17.54
C ASP A 257 4.67 16.09 -18.56
N LEU A 258 5.75 15.39 -18.92
CA LEU A 258 5.67 14.16 -19.71
C LEU A 258 4.86 13.07 -18.99
N MET A 259 5.04 12.88 -17.69
CA MET A 259 4.24 11.94 -16.91
C MET A 259 2.74 12.30 -16.92
N LYS A 260 2.41 13.58 -16.75
CA LYS A 260 1.02 14.06 -16.85
C LYS A 260 0.44 13.81 -18.24
N GLN A 261 1.18 14.11 -19.30
CA GLN A 261 0.77 13.85 -20.68
C GLN A 261 0.49 12.36 -20.88
N GLN A 262 1.41 11.50 -20.43
CA GLN A 262 1.25 10.07 -20.57
C GLN A 262 0.05 9.53 -19.78
N ILE A 263 -0.21 10.06 -18.58
CA ILE A 263 -1.42 9.75 -17.79
C ILE A 263 -2.69 10.12 -18.56
N ILE A 264 -2.72 11.28 -19.22
CA ILE A 264 -3.87 11.73 -20.03
C ILE A 264 -4.08 10.81 -21.23
N GLU A 265 -3.01 10.46 -21.94
CA GLU A 265 -3.07 9.56 -23.09
C GLU A 265 -3.59 8.17 -22.70
N VAL A 266 -3.05 7.59 -21.64
CA VAL A 266 -3.50 6.30 -21.10
C VAL A 266 -4.97 6.40 -20.68
N SER A 267 -5.35 7.46 -19.96
CA SER A 267 -6.75 7.67 -19.56
C SER A 267 -7.70 7.71 -20.76
N SER A 268 -7.32 8.43 -21.82
CA SER A 268 -8.09 8.52 -23.07
C SER A 268 -8.21 7.15 -23.75
N GLU A 269 -7.11 6.41 -23.86
CA GLU A 269 -7.11 5.06 -24.44
C GLU A 269 -8.01 4.09 -23.65
N LEU A 270 -7.93 4.10 -22.32
CA LEU A 270 -8.79 3.24 -21.50
C LEU A 270 -10.27 3.61 -21.68
N LYS A 271 -10.61 4.91 -21.79
CA LYS A 271 -11.98 5.36 -22.11
C LYS A 271 -12.46 4.83 -23.46
N THR A 272 -11.64 4.89 -24.52
CA THR A 272 -12.05 4.37 -25.84
C THR A 272 -12.25 2.86 -25.85
N ARG A 273 -11.65 2.13 -24.90
CA ARG A 273 -11.85 0.69 -24.66
C ARG A 273 -13.05 0.36 -23.76
N GLY A 274 -13.84 1.35 -23.40
CA GLY A 274 -15.05 1.19 -22.58
C GLY A 274 -14.77 1.02 -21.08
N ILE A 275 -13.59 1.44 -20.59
CA ILE A 275 -13.23 1.40 -19.17
C ILE A 275 -13.63 2.73 -18.52
N ASN A 276 -14.35 2.63 -17.40
CA ASN A 276 -14.78 3.80 -16.64
C ASN A 276 -13.66 4.36 -15.76
N VAL A 277 -12.73 5.11 -16.36
CA VAL A 277 -11.57 5.68 -15.65
C VAL A 277 -11.94 6.72 -14.57
N GLU A 278 -13.16 7.25 -14.57
CA GLU A 278 -13.62 8.20 -13.55
C GLU A 278 -13.84 7.52 -12.20
N LYS A 279 -14.07 6.20 -12.21
CA LYS A 279 -14.14 5.36 -11.03
C LYS A 279 -12.76 5.05 -10.42
N PHE A 280 -11.68 5.44 -11.08
CA PHE A 280 -10.33 5.33 -10.51
C PHE A 280 -9.94 6.52 -9.64
N LYS A 281 -10.82 7.53 -9.50
CA LYS A 281 -10.61 8.70 -8.63
C LYS A 281 -11.06 8.42 -7.19
N HIS A 282 -10.34 9.02 -6.24
CA HIS A 282 -10.69 9.03 -4.82
C HIS A 282 -12.09 9.57 -4.55
N SER A 283 -12.87 8.81 -3.77
CA SER A 283 -13.59 9.32 -2.61
C SER A 283 -12.61 9.58 -1.47
#